data_AF-X1EFI7-F1
#
_entry.id   AF-X1EFI7-F1
#
_cell.length_a   1.000
_cell.length_b   1.000
_cell.length_c   1.000
_cell.angle_alpha   90.00
_cell.angle_beta   90.00
_cell.angle_gamma   90.00
#
_symmetry.space_group_name_H-M   'P 1'
#
loop_
_entity.id
_entity.type
_entity.pdbx_description
1 polymer ?
#
loop_
_entity_poly.entity_id
_entity_poly.type
_entity_poly.pdbx_seq_one_letter_code
_entity_poly.pdbx_strand_id
1 'polypeptide(L)' 'DFEREFDMAMMNKRLHPELETVCLMAKVEYQFLSSSLLKEVASLGGNIDDLVPKHVASALRKKFQSKA' A
#
# COMPACT_ATOMS: atom_id res chain seq x y z
N ASP A 1 -0.80 -11.57 2.24
CA ASP A 1 -0.85 -10.82 0.97
C ASP A 1 -0.68 -11.76 -0.22
N PHE A 2 0.44 -12.49 -0.30
CA PHE A 2 0.73 -13.41 -1.42
C PHE A 2 -0.36 -14.46 -1.71
N GLU A 3 -0.83 -15.23 -0.72
CA GLU A 3 -1.84 -16.29 -0.95
C GLU A 3 -3.11 -15.75 -1.61
N ARG A 4 -3.58 -14.58 -1.16
CA ARG A 4 -4.76 -13.93 -1.73
C ARG A 4 -4.55 -13.53 -3.18
N GLU A 5 -3.40 -12.92 -3.49
CA GLU A 5 -3.06 -12.53 -4.86
C GLU A 5 -2.88 -13.76 -5.76
N PHE A 6 -2.35 -14.86 -5.20
CA PHE A 6 -2.21 -16.13 -5.91
C PHE A 6 -3.57 -16.74 -6.27
N ASP A 7 -4.50 -16.82 -5.32
CA ASP A 7 -5.85 -17.31 -5.57
C ASP A 7 -6.57 -16.46 -6.63
N MET A 8 -6.39 -15.14 -6.57
CA MET A 8 -6.96 -14.21 -7.55
C MET A 8 -6.33 -14.37 -8.93
N ALA A 9 -5.00 -14.56 -9.01
CA ALA A 9 -4.31 -14.83 -10.27
C ALA A 9 -4.83 -16.12 -10.93
N MET A 10 -5.03 -17.19 -10.15
CA MET A 10 -5.60 -18.45 -10.64
C MET A 10 -7.04 -18.29 -11.14
N MET A 11 -7.85 -17.50 -10.43
CA MET A 11 -9.21 -17.19 -10.88
C MET A 11 -9.20 -16.40 -12.19
N ASN A 12 -8.34 -15.37 -12.29
CA ASN A 12 -8.21 -14.55 -13.48
C ASN A 12 -7.75 -15.37 -14.69
N LYS A 13 -6.77 -16.27 -14.50
CA LYS A 13 -6.30 -17.18 -15.54
C LYS A 13 -7.39 -18.12 -16.04
N ARG A 14 -8.27 -18.58 -15.15
CA ARG A 14 -9.42 -19.41 -15.51
C ARG A 14 -10.46 -18.65 -16.33
N LEU A 15 -10.73 -17.39 -15.96
CA LEU A 15 -11.72 -16.56 -16.65
C LEU A 15 -11.20 -16.02 -17.99
N HIS A 16 -9.91 -15.69 -18.06
CA HIS A 16 -9.24 -15.14 -19.23
C HIS A 16 -7.87 -15.80 -19.40
N PRO A 17 -7.77 -16.88 -20.21
CA PRO A 17 -6.54 -17.65 -20.38
C PRO A 17 -5.34 -16.85 -20.91
N GLU A 18 -5.59 -15.75 -21.63
CA GLU A 18 -4.53 -14.87 -22.16
C GLU A 18 -3.88 -13.99 -21.09
N LEU A 19 -4.51 -13.81 -19.92
CA LEU A 19 -3.98 -12.96 -18.86
C LEU A 19 -2.86 -13.67 -18.10
N GLU A 20 -1.81 -12.92 -17.80
CA GLU A 20 -0.70 -13.34 -16.95
C GLU A 20 -0.57 -12.37 -15.78
N THR A 21 -0.28 -12.93 -14.59
CA THR A 21 -0.05 -12.14 -13.38
C THR A 21 1.39 -12.34 -12.92
N VAL A 22 2.13 -11.24 -12.80
CA VAL A 22 3.52 -11.24 -12.32
C VAL A 22 3.59 -10.60 -10.94
N CYS A 23 4.06 -11.35 -9.95
CA CYS A 23 4.25 -10.86 -8.59
C CYS A 23 5.71 -10.41 -8.40
N LEU A 24 5.89 -9.21 -7.86
CA LEU A 24 7.20 -8.69 -7.48
C LEU A 24 7.31 -8.64 -5.96
N MET A 25 8.43 -9.12 -5.42
CA MET A 25 8.71 -8.98 -4.00
C MET A 25 9.17 -7.56 -3.71
N ALA A 26 8.61 -6.95 -2.66
CA ALA A 26 9.10 -5.69 -2.15
C ALA A 26 10.54 -5.84 -1.64
N LYS A 27 11.32 -4.75 -1.72
CA LYS A 27 12.60 -4.69 -1.01
C LYS A 27 12.35 -4.84 0.50
N VAL A 28 13.28 -5.50 1.19
CA VAL A 28 13.17 -5.80 2.63
C VAL A 28 12.90 -4.54 3.46
N GLU A 29 13.57 -3.43 3.13
CA GLU A 29 13.40 -2.13 3.79
C GLU A 29 12.00 -1.52 3.68
N TYR A 30 11.16 -2.02 2.77
CA TYR A 30 9.78 -1.54 2.56
C TYR A 30 8.72 -2.60 2.88
N GLN A 31 9.12 -3.81 3.30
CA GLN A 31 8.20 -4.93 3.49
C GLN A 31 7.13 -4.68 4.57
N PHE A 32 7.41 -3.80 5.53
CA PHE A 32 6.47 -3.44 6.60
C PHE A 32 5.48 -2.35 6.19
N LEU A 33 5.69 -1.68 5.05
CA LEU A 33 4.86 -0.55 4.64
C LEU A 33 3.52 -1.02 4.08
N SER A 34 2.45 -0.43 4.61
CA SER A 34 1.12 -0.52 4.01
C SER A 34 0.43 0.84 4.07
N SER A 35 -0.45 1.10 3.11
CA SER A 35 -1.25 2.34 3.12
C SER A 35 -2.09 2.47 4.38
N SER A 36 -2.61 1.37 4.92
CA SER A 36 -3.40 1.37 6.16
C SER A 36 -2.55 1.79 7.34
N LEU A 37 -1.38 1.19 7.52
CA LEU A 37 -0.46 1.53 8.61
C LEU A 37 0.01 2.99 8.52
N LEU A 38 0.39 3.46 7.34
CA LEU A 38 0.84 4.85 7.15
C LEU A 38 -0.27 5.86 7.45
N LYS A 39 -1.51 5.58 7.05
CA LYS A 39 -2.66 6.43 7.37
C LYS A 39 -2.94 6.46 8.88
N GLU A 40 -2.80 5.33 9.56
CA GLU A 40 -2.97 5.25 11.02
C GLU A 40 -1.91 6.08 11.74
N VAL A 41 -0.62 5.88 11.42
CA VAL A 41 0.49 6.67 11.97
C VAL A 41 0.29 8.16 11.72
N ALA A 42 -0.08 8.56 10.49
CA ALA A 42 -0.35 9.95 10.16
C ALA A 42 -1.56 10.52 10.93
N SER A 43 -2.59 9.71 11.16
CA SER A 43 -3.77 10.14 11.93
C SER A 43 -3.47 10.37 13.41
N LEU A 44 -2.45 9.69 13.95
CA LEU A 44 -1.96 9.84 15.32
C LEU A 44 -0.88 10.94 15.43
N GLY A 45 -0.60 11.69 14.37
CA GLY A 45 0.40 12.76 14.36
C GLY A 45 1.85 12.28 14.18
N GLY A 46 2.06 11.02 13.83
CA GLY A 46 3.39 10.48 13.53
C GLY A 46 4.00 11.06 12.25
N ASN A 47 5.34 11.18 12.23
CA ASN A 47 6.06 11.63 11.03
C ASN A 47 6.23 10.47 10.02
N ILE A 48 5.90 10.75 8.76
CA ILE A 48 5.98 9.80 7.64
C ILE A 48 6.73 10.37 6.42
N ASP A 49 7.45 11.50 6.57
CA ASP A 49 8.07 12.23 5.44
C ASP A 49 9.07 11.39 4.64
N ASP A 50 9.74 10.41 5.27
CA ASP A 50 10.71 9.54 4.63
C ASP A 50 10.11 8.21 4.12
N LEU A 51 8.81 7.99 4.38
CA LEU A 51 8.10 6.75 4.02
C LEU A 51 7.20 6.92 2.80
N VAL A 52 6.96 8.17 2.37
CA VAL A 52 6.14 8.49 1.20
C VAL A 52 6.73 9.68 0.43
N PRO A 53 6.40 9.85 -0.86
CA PRO A 53 6.74 11.07 -1.58
C PRO A 53 6.19 12.33 -0.89
N LYS A 54 6.94 13.45 -0.96
CA LYS A 54 6.61 14.72 -0.27
C LYS A 54 5.17 15.22 -0.47
N HIS A 55 4.64 15.08 -1.69
CA HIS A 55 3.27 15.51 -2.01
C HIS A 55 2.22 14.68 -1.26
N VAL A 56 2.48 13.39 -1.04
CA VAL A 56 1.60 12.49 -0.27
C VAL A 56 1.64 12.83 1.21
N ALA A 57 2.83 13.07 1.78
CA ALA A 57 2.95 13.50 3.18
C ALA A 57 2.19 14.80 3.45
N SER A 58 2.29 15.79 2.54
CA SER A 58 1.51 17.04 2.62
C SER A 58 0.00 16.78 2.57
N ALA A 59 -0.46 15.92 1.67
CA ALA A 59 -1.88 15.58 1.55
C ALA A 59 -2.41 14.86 2.80
N LEU A 60 -1.65 13.91 3.36
CA LEU A 60 -2.04 13.18 4.57
C LEU A 60 -2.07 14.11 5.80
N ARG A 61 -1.09 15.00 5.96
CA ARG A 61 -1.11 16.04 7.00
C ARG A 61 -2.37 16.90 6.91
N LYS A 62 -2.70 17.42 5.72
CA LYS A 62 -3.92 18.21 5.51
C LYS A 62 -5.19 17.42 5.86
N LYS A 63 -5.25 16.14 5.48
CA LYS A 63 -6.41 15.27 5.72
C LYS A 63 -6.67 15.02 7.20
N PHE A 64 -5.63 14.89 8.02
CA PHE A 64 -5.77 14.56 9.44
C PHE A 64 -5.68 15.76 10.38
N GLN A 65 -5.12 16.90 9.96
CA GLN A 65 -5.19 18.16 10.70
C GLN A 65 -6.62 18.72 10.81
N SER A 66 -7.52 18.40 9.88
CA SER A 66 -8.91 18.87 9.92
C SER A 66 -9.84 18.05 10.82
N LYS A 67 -9.31 17.05 11.54
CA LYS A 67 -10.08 16.13 12.41
C LYS A 67 -9.75 16.29 13.90
N ALA A 68 -8.90 17.24 14.26
CA ALA A 68 -8.56 17.59 15.64
C ALA A 68 -9.40 18.77 16.14
#